data_AF-G0QJI0-F1
#
_entry.id   AF-G0QJI0-F1
#
_cell.length_a   1.000
_cell.length_b   1.000
_cell.length_c   1.000
_cell.angle_alpha   90.00
_cell.angle_beta   90.00
_cell.angle_gamma   90.00
#
_symmetry.space_group_name_H-M   'P 1'
#
loop_
_entity.id
_entity.type
_entity.pdbx_description
1 polymer ?
#
loop_
_entity_poly.entity_id
_entity_poly.type
_entity_poly.pdbx_seq_one_letter_code
_entity_poly.pdbx_strand_id
1 'polypeptide(L)'
;MSKIVPIEVKCLDVGKRVKMSKKKYVWTFSIDDQNHILEVFVSFASGKRKILHNKKLIYDKKHNLNGNDRRSENKSNLDIKDVKNPYAQTQDNNQQYQVDFFDEF
;
A
#
# COMPACT_ATOMS: atom_id res chain seq x y z
N MET A 1 -0.66 23.23 -17.79
CA MET A 1 -0.46 22.33 -16.63
C MET A 1 -1.73 21.52 -16.47
N SER A 2 -1.63 20.21 -16.34
CA SER A 2 -2.83 19.38 -16.11
C SER A 2 -3.38 19.63 -14.72
N LYS A 3 -4.70 19.72 -14.60
CA LYS A 3 -5.41 19.92 -13.34
C LYS A 3 -5.79 18.56 -12.77
N ILE A 4 -5.21 18.20 -11.63
CA ILE A 4 -5.51 16.95 -10.93
C ILE A 4 -6.35 17.29 -9.69
N VAL A 5 -7.57 16.73 -9.60
CA VAL A 5 -8.47 16.94 -8.45
C VAL A 5 -8.79 15.58 -7.81
N PRO A 6 -8.49 15.38 -6.51
CA PRO A 6 -8.91 14.17 -5.82
C PRO A 6 -10.43 14.18 -5.60
N ILE A 7 -11.09 13.04 -5.84
CA ILE A 7 -12.54 12.89 -5.65
C ILE A 7 -12.82 12.01 -4.43
N GLU A 8 -12.21 10.83 -4.36
CA GLU A 8 -12.52 9.86 -3.32
C GLU A 8 -11.35 8.91 -3.02
N VAL A 9 -11.19 8.53 -1.76
CA VAL A 9 -10.27 7.49 -1.31
C VAL A 9 -11.02 6.46 -0.49
N LYS A 10 -10.97 5.19 -0.91
CA LYS A 10 -11.55 4.05 -0.17
C LYS A 10 -10.48 3.02 0.17
N CYS A 11 -10.58 2.44 1.36
CA CYS A 11 -9.81 1.28 1.78
C CYS A 11 -10.76 0.15 2.12
N LEU A 12 -10.61 -0.99 1.46
CA LEU A 12 -11.48 -2.16 1.61
C LEU A 12 -10.67 -3.40 1.98
N ASP A 13 -11.14 -4.15 2.97
CA ASP A 13 -10.62 -5.49 3.25
C ASP A 13 -11.22 -6.50 2.27
N VAL A 14 -10.36 -7.14 1.49
CA VAL A 14 -10.75 -8.11 0.44
C VAL A 14 -10.18 -9.52 0.71
N GLY A 15 -9.60 -9.73 1.89
CA GLY A 15 -9.14 -11.04 2.36
C GLY A 15 -10.32 -11.92 2.77
N LYS A 16 -10.44 -13.12 2.18
CA LYS A 16 -11.56 -14.05 2.46
C LYS A 16 -11.44 -14.76 3.81
N ARG A 17 -10.26 -15.30 4.12
CA ARG A 17 -10.05 -16.15 5.32
C ARG A 17 -9.61 -15.35 6.53
N VAL A 18 -8.70 -14.40 6.32
CA VAL A 18 -8.16 -13.54 7.37
C VAL A 18 -8.46 -12.11 6.96
N LYS A 19 -9.32 -11.43 7.71
CA LYS A 19 -9.54 -9.98 7.55
C LYS A 19 -8.18 -9.26 7.64
N MET A 20 -8.01 -8.13 6.95
CA MET A 20 -6.72 -7.41 6.82
C MET A 20 -5.61 -8.11 6.00
N SER A 21 -5.66 -9.42 5.72
CA SER A 21 -4.58 -10.11 4.96
C SER A 21 -4.40 -9.63 3.52
N LYS A 22 -5.47 -9.05 2.94
CA LYS A 22 -5.46 -8.43 1.63
C LYS A 22 -6.32 -7.17 1.66
N LYS A 23 -5.72 -6.05 1.26
CA LYS A 23 -6.38 -4.75 1.15
C LYS A 23 -6.51 -4.33 -0.30
N LYS A 24 -7.61 -3.61 -0.59
CA LYS A 24 -7.85 -2.90 -1.83
C LYS A 24 -7.99 -1.42 -1.51
N TYR A 25 -7.11 -0.60 -2.07
CA TYR A 25 -7.24 0.85 -2.07
C TYR A 25 -7.82 1.29 -3.40
N VAL A 26 -8.79 2.20 -3.36
CA VAL A 26 -9.38 2.81 -4.56
C VAL A 26 -9.23 4.30 -4.45
N TRP A 27 -8.58 4.90 -5.43
CA TRP A 27 -8.47 6.33 -5.59
C TRP A 27 -9.24 6.75 -6.83
N THR A 28 -10.23 7.60 -6.63
CA THR A 28 -10.96 8.26 -7.70
C THR A 28 -10.47 9.70 -7.76
N PHE A 29 -10.04 10.15 -8.93
CA PHE A 29 -9.56 11.52 -9.16
C PHE A 29 -9.90 11.95 -10.58
N SER A 30 -10.01 13.25 -10.82
CA SER A 30 -10.11 13.79 -12.18
C SER A 30 -8.78 14.36 -12.65
N ILE A 31 -8.46 14.14 -13.92
CA ILE A 31 -7.38 14.82 -14.63
C ILE A 31 -8.03 15.52 -15.82
N ASP A 32 -7.89 16.85 -15.89
CA ASP A 32 -8.43 17.65 -17.00
C ASP A 32 -9.91 17.32 -17.28
N ASP A 33 -10.70 17.29 -16.20
CA ASP A 33 -12.13 16.97 -16.14
C ASP A 33 -12.53 15.54 -16.57
N GLN A 34 -11.56 14.65 -16.81
CA GLN A 34 -11.80 13.22 -17.02
C GLN A 34 -11.63 12.44 -15.72
N ASN A 35 -12.60 11.59 -15.40
CA ASN A 35 -12.56 10.75 -14.21
C ASN A 35 -11.66 9.52 -14.42
N HIS A 36 -10.77 9.30 -13.46
CA HIS A 36 -9.87 8.17 -13.39
C HIS A 36 -10.05 7.41 -12.07
N ILE A 37 -9.83 6.10 -12.15
CA ILE A 37 -9.87 5.21 -10.99
C ILE A 37 -8.57 4.44 -10.94
N LEU A 38 -7.83 4.56 -9.85
CA LEU A 38 -6.69 3.73 -9.53
C LEU A 38 -7.07 2.72 -8.45
N GLU A 39 -6.90 1.43 -8.74
CA GLU A 39 -7.14 0.34 -7.81
C GLU A 39 -5.82 -0.33 -7.45
N VAL A 40 -5.47 -0.34 -6.18
CA VAL A 40 -4.26 -0.98 -5.66
C VAL A 40 -4.65 -2.14 -4.76
N PHE A 41 -4.23 -3.33 -5.14
CA PHE A 41 -4.40 -4.54 -4.35
C PHE A 41 -3.07 -4.90 -3.69
N VAL A 42 -3.08 -5.09 -2.37
CA VAL A 42 -1.92 -5.50 -1.58
C VAL A 42 -2.27 -6.74 -0.78
N SER A 43 -1.48 -7.80 -0.92
CA SER A 43 -1.53 -8.96 -0.03
C SER A 43 -0.34 -8.91 0.91
N PHE A 44 -0.59 -8.80 2.21
CA PHE A 44 0.47 -8.76 3.22
C PHE A 44 1.10 -10.13 3.41
N ALA A 45 0.29 -11.19 3.39
CA ALA A 45 0.77 -12.57 3.59
C ALA A 45 1.72 -13.05 2.48
N SER A 46 1.54 -12.58 1.24
CA SER A 46 2.34 -13.04 0.09
C SER A 46 3.20 -11.95 -0.55
N GLY A 47 3.16 -10.72 -0.04
CA GLY A 47 3.85 -9.56 -0.63
C GLY A 47 3.38 -9.18 -2.05
N LYS A 48 2.36 -9.85 -2.61
CA LYS A 48 1.86 -9.57 -3.96
C LYS A 48 1.20 -8.20 -4.01
N ARG A 49 1.46 -7.47 -5.10
CA ARG A 49 0.89 -6.15 -5.37
C ARG A 49 0.38 -6.07 -6.79
N LYS A 50 -0.82 -5.50 -6.98
CA LYS A 50 -1.42 -5.31 -8.31
C LYS A 50 -1.99 -3.91 -8.39
N ILE A 51 -1.70 -3.17 -9.46
CA ILE A 51 -2.21 -1.82 -9.69
C ILE A 51 -2.97 -1.80 -11.01
N LEU A 52 -4.21 -1.32 -10.97
CA LEU A 52 -5.04 -1.11 -12.14
C LEU A 52 -5.38 0.37 -12.25
N HIS A 53 -5.39 0.89 -13.47
CA HIS A 53 -5.91 2.22 -13.79
C HIS A 53 -7.04 2.05 -14.79
N ASN A 54 -8.21 2.57 -14.47
CA ASN A 54 -9.41 2.41 -15.29
C ASN A 54 -9.64 0.94 -15.67
N LYS A 55 -9.50 0.03 -14.69
CA LYS A 55 -9.58 -1.44 -14.84
C LYS A 55 -8.49 -2.08 -15.73
N LYS A 56 -7.59 -1.31 -16.33
CA LYS A 56 -6.43 -1.80 -17.08
C LYS A 56 -5.26 -2.07 -16.14
N LEU A 57 -4.62 -3.22 -16.27
CA LEU A 57 -3.44 -3.58 -15.48
C LEU A 57 -2.26 -2.69 -15.87
N ILE A 58 -1.68 -1.98 -14.89
CA ILE A 58 -0.43 -1.23 -15.05
C ILE A 58 0.73 -1.99 -14.43
N TYR A 59 0.51 -2.64 -13.29
CA TYR A 59 1.56 -3.29 -12.53
C TYR A 59 1.07 -4.56 -11.86
N ASP A 60 1.88 -5.61 -11.91
CA ASP A 60 1.63 -6.88 -11.23
C ASP A 60 2.94 -7.45 -10.68
N LYS A 61 3.13 -7.33 -9.36
CA LYS A 61 4.18 -8.02 -8.63
C LYS A 61 3.66 -9.35 -8.13
N LYS A 62 4.05 -10.41 -8.83
CA LYS A 62 3.91 -11.78 -8.37
C LYS A 62 5.07 -12.13 -7.42
N HIS A 63 4.79 -12.95 -6.43
CA HIS A 63 5.82 -13.47 -5.53
C HIS A 63 6.45 -14.70 -6.20
N ASN A 64 7.71 -14.60 -6.64
CA ASN A 64 8.46 -15.73 -7.18
C ASN A 64 8.99 -16.54 -6.00
N LEU A 65 8.39 -17.71 -5.70
CA LEU A 65 8.89 -18.66 -4.70
C LEU A 65 9.89 -19.67 -5.28
N ASN A 66 10.32 -19.53 -6.53
CA ASN A 66 11.27 -20.45 -7.12
C ASN A 66 12.68 -19.87 -6.99
N GLY A 67 13.41 -20.38 -5.99
CA GLY A 67 14.86 -20.23 -5.93
C GLY A 67 15.50 -20.96 -7.11
N ASN A 68 15.93 -20.20 -8.12
CA ASN A 68 17.10 -20.47 -8.98
C ASN A 68 17.30 -19.46 -10.12
N ASP A 69 16.72 -18.26 -10.08
CA ASP A 69 16.98 -17.27 -11.14
C ASP A 69 18.24 -16.47 -10.83
N ARG A 70 19.36 -17.01 -11.33
CA ARG A 70 20.60 -16.26 -11.55
C ARG A 70 20.29 -15.04 -12.43
N ARG A 71 20.73 -13.87 -11.95
CA ARG A 71 21.08 -12.65 -12.70
C ARG A 71 20.23 -12.34 -13.95
N SER A 72 19.38 -11.33 -13.81
CA SER A 72 19.34 -10.26 -14.82
C SER A 72 19.21 -8.93 -14.11
N GLU A 73 20.36 -8.29 -13.89
CA GLU A 73 20.42 -6.85 -13.66
C GLU A 73 19.91 -6.17 -14.93
N ASN A 74 18.74 -5.53 -14.85
CA ASN A 74 18.44 -4.39 -15.68
C ASN A 74 18.16 -3.23 -14.74
N LYS A 75 19.22 -2.44 -14.51
CA LYS A 75 19.17 -1.15 -13.85
C LYS A 75 18.28 -0.22 -14.68
N SER A 76 17.11 0.13 -14.19
CA SER A 76 16.48 1.40 -14.53
C SER A 76 16.51 2.29 -13.30
N ASN A 77 17.33 3.35 -13.41
CA ASN A 77 17.43 4.43 -12.45
C ASN A 77 16.06 5.10 -12.26
N LEU A 78 15.48 4.98 -11.07
CA LEU A 78 14.67 6.02 -10.45
C LEU A 78 15.01 5.98 -8.96
N ASP A 79 15.90 6.89 -8.57
CA ASP A 79 16.26 7.23 -7.21
C ASP A 79 14.98 7.72 -6.50
N ILE A 80 14.26 6.83 -5.80
CA ILE A 80 13.25 7.23 -4.81
C ILE A 80 13.99 7.33 -3.48
N LYS A 81 14.77 8.39 -3.34
CA LYS A 81 15.17 8.87 -2.02
C LYS A 81 13.97 9.64 -1.44
N ASP A 82 13.65 9.32 -0.20
CA ASP A 82 12.80 10.11 0.70
C ASP A 82 11.27 10.09 0.49
N VAL A 83 10.66 8.90 0.51
CA VAL A 83 9.30 8.78 1.08
C VAL A 83 9.42 8.13 2.45
N LYS A 84 9.56 8.95 3.49
CA LYS A 84 9.39 8.51 4.88
C LYS A 84 8.01 7.87 5.00
N ASN A 85 7.98 6.57 5.30
CA ASN A 85 6.75 5.85 5.62
C ASN A 85 6.16 6.42 6.92
N PRO A 86 5.00 7.08 6.93
CA PRO A 86 4.42 7.65 8.14
C PRO A 86 3.90 6.61 9.14
N TYR A 87 3.97 5.31 8.80
CA TYR A 87 3.53 4.20 9.66
C TYR A 87 4.66 3.27 10.12
N ALA A 88 5.93 3.65 9.93
CA ALA A 88 7.05 2.93 10.52
C ALA A 88 7.19 3.32 12.01
N GLN A 89 6.32 2.79 12.85
CA GLN A 89 6.59 2.73 14.29
C GLN A 89 7.50 1.52 14.54
N THR A 90 8.75 1.81 14.88
CA THR A 90 9.72 0.86 15.43
C THR A 90 9.18 0.35 16.77
N GLN A 91 8.97 -0.96 16.89
CA GLN A 91 8.77 -1.59 18.20
C GLN A 91 10.14 -1.74 18.86
N ASP A 92 10.55 -0.72 19.61
CA ASP A 92 11.61 -0.85 20.60
C ASP A 92 10.98 -1.43 21.87
N ASN A 93 11.20 -2.73 22.07
CA ASN A 93 10.93 -3.42 23.32
C ASN A 93 11.93 -2.97 24.38
N ASN A 94 11.58 -1.97 25.18
CA ASN A 94 11.82 -1.89 26.62
C ASN A 94 11.51 -0.48 27.10
N GLN A 95 10.36 -0.30 27.76
CA GLN A 95 10.31 0.25 29.12
C GLN A 95 8.87 0.27 29.62
N GLN A 96 8.77 -0.21 30.85
CA GLN A 96 7.59 -0.43 31.67
C GLN A 96 7.09 0.91 32.21
N TYR A 97 5.84 1.28 31.91
CA TYR A 97 5.12 2.27 32.69
C TYR A 97 3.69 1.79 32.97
N GLN A 98 3.49 1.53 34.26
CA GLN A 98 2.25 1.25 34.95
C GLN A 98 1.37 2.50 34.90
N VAL A 99 0.09 2.37 34.56
CA VAL A 99 -0.87 3.48 34.65
C VAL A 99 -1.99 3.04 35.58
N ASP A 100 -1.83 3.37 36.85
CA ASP A 100 -2.92 3.39 37.82
C ASP A 100 -3.79 4.62 37.50
N PHE A 101 -5.07 4.41 37.22
CA PHE A 101 -6.06 5.49 37.14
C PHE A 101 -6.92 5.40 38.40
N PHE A 102 -6.70 6.36 39.31
CA PHE A 102 -7.57 6.60 40.47
C PHE A 102 -8.81 7.40 40.06
N ASP A 103 -9.88 7.16 40.81
CA ASP A 103 -11.22 7.72 40.73
C ASP A 103 -11.34 9.23 41.03
N GLU A 104 -12.58 9.73 40.81
CA GLU A 104 -13.23 10.96 41.29
C GLU A 104 -12.86 12.25 40.53
N PHE A 105 -13.81 13.07 40.05
CA PHE A 105 -15.08 13.50 40.66
C PHE A 105 -16.26 13.55 39.66
#